data_AF-A0A527FTW1-F1
#
_entry.id   AF-A0A527FTW1-F1
#
_cell.length_a   1.000
_cell.length_b   1.000
_cell.length_c   1.000
_cell.angle_alpha   90.00
_cell.angle_beta   90.00
_cell.angle_gamma   90.00
#
_symmetry.space_group_name_H-M   'P 1'
#
loop_
_entity.id
_entity.type
_entity.pdbx_description
1 polymer ?
#
loop_
_entity_poly.entity_id
_entity_poly.type
_entity_poly.pdbx_seq_one_letter_code
_entity_poly.pdbx_strand_id
1 'polypeptide(L)'
;IGIEPGFLPSDAYTLIRNALPDARLIDATDMLERMRAIKTDAELEKLRTASELITDSMLATIAWAREGTTKGEIIEQLRRE
;
A
#
# COMPACT_ATOMS: atom_id res chain seq x y z
N ILE A 1 -3.55 -22.24 11.89
CA ILE A 1 -3.46 -21.50 10.60
C ILE A 1 -3.39 -20.02 10.94
N GLY A 2 -2.32 -19.35 10.53
CA GLY A 2 -2.18 -17.91 10.72
C GLY A 2 -3.07 -17.15 9.73
N ILE A 3 -3.78 -16.12 10.20
CA ILE A 3 -4.61 -15.23 9.39
C ILE A 3 -4.29 -13.77 9.73
N GLU A 4 -4.67 -12.83 8.87
CA GLU A 4 -4.63 -11.40 9.16
C GLU A 4 -6.07 -10.87 9.25
N PRO A 5 -6.72 -10.85 10.44
CA PRO A 5 -8.15 -10.60 10.57
C PRO A 5 -8.62 -9.27 9.98
N GLY A 6 -7.78 -8.22 10.05
CA GLY A 6 -8.07 -6.91 9.45
C GLY A 6 -8.09 -6.90 7.92
N PHE A 7 -7.50 -7.92 7.29
CA PHE A 7 -7.42 -8.08 5.83
C PHE A 7 -8.27 -9.26 5.32
N LEU A 8 -8.93 -10.01 6.21
CA LEU A 8 -9.75 -11.17 5.87
C LEU A 8 -11.24 -10.80 5.91
N PRO A 9 -11.94 -10.75 4.77
CA PRO A 9 -13.38 -10.54 4.72
C PRO A 9 -14.16 -11.60 5.52
N SER A 10 -15.31 -11.22 6.09
CA SER A 10 -16.09 -12.07 6.99
C SER A 10 -16.70 -13.30 6.30
N ASP A 11 -17.05 -13.19 5.02
CA ASP A 11 -17.51 -14.28 4.17
C ASP A 11 -16.39 -15.30 3.93
N ALA A 12 -15.17 -14.83 3.61
CA ALA A 12 -13.99 -15.67 3.47
C ALA A 12 -13.63 -16.37 4.80
N TYR A 13 -13.69 -15.65 5.92
CA TYR A 13 -13.53 -16.24 7.25
C TYR A 13 -14.53 -17.37 7.50
N THR A 14 -15.81 -17.13 7.20
CA THR A 14 -16.89 -18.12 7.36
C THR A 14 -16.65 -19.36 6.50
N LEU A 15 -16.22 -19.16 5.24
CA LEU A 15 -15.89 -20.25 4.34
C LEU A 15 -14.75 -21.12 4.90
N ILE A 16 -13.69 -20.49 5.42
CA ILE A 16 -12.56 -21.20 6.03
C ILE A 16 -13.02 -21.98 7.28
N ARG A 17 -13.85 -21.37 8.14
CA ARG A 17 -14.38 -22.03 9.34
C ARG A 17 -15.24 -23.25 9.01
N ASN A 18 -16.04 -23.17 7.94
CA ASN A 18 -16.88 -24.29 7.51
C ASN A 18 -16.07 -25.41 6.85
N ALA A 19 -15.06 -25.05 6.03
CA ALA A 19 -14.23 -26.03 5.34
C ALA A 19 -13.22 -26.73 6.27
N LEU A 20 -12.75 -26.03 7.32
CA LEU A 20 -11.74 -26.51 8.26
C LEU A 20 -12.21 -26.31 9.71
N PRO A 21 -13.25 -27.04 10.16
CA PRO A 21 -13.88 -26.80 11.46
C PRO A 21 -12.90 -27.00 12.63
N ASP A 22 -12.01 -27.98 12.52
CA ASP A 22 -11.05 -28.34 13.56
C ASP A 22 -9.78 -27.47 13.56
N ALA A 23 -9.57 -26.67 12.53
CA ALA A 23 -8.41 -25.80 12.45
C ALA A 23 -8.53 -24.63 13.43
N ARG A 24 -7.49 -24.40 14.24
CA ARG A 24 -7.34 -23.14 14.98
C ARG A 24 -6.85 -22.05 14.04
N LEU A 25 -7.65 -20.99 13.92
CA LEU A 25 -7.23 -19.74 13.28
C LEU A 25 -6.57 -18.86 14.35
N ILE A 26 -5.38 -18.35 14.06
CA ILE A 26 -4.58 -17.54 14.97
C ILE A 26 -4.25 -16.23 14.25
N ASP A 27 -4.39 -15.10 14.93
CA ASP A 27 -3.95 -13.83 14.37
C ASP A 27 -2.43 -13.82 14.22
N ALA A 28 -1.97 -13.65 12.98
CA ALA A 28 -0.57 -13.63 12.58
C ALA A 28 -0.14 -12.25 12.06
N THR A 29 -0.97 -11.22 12.21
CA THR A 29 -0.75 -9.88 11.64
C THR A 29 0.58 -9.28 12.09
N ASP A 30 0.84 -9.19 13.40
CA ASP A 30 2.09 -8.60 13.94
C ASP A 30 3.35 -9.38 13.47
N MET A 31 3.27 -10.71 13.43
CA MET A 31 4.38 -11.55 12.94
C MET A 31 4.71 -11.24 11.47
N LEU A 32 3.67 -11.16 10.62
CA LEU A 32 3.84 -10.88 9.20
C LEU A 32 4.29 -9.42 8.95
N GLU A 33 3.83 -8.47 9.76
CA GLU A 33 4.30 -7.08 9.71
C GLU A 33 5.79 -6.96 10.05
N ARG A 34 6.26 -7.65 11.09
CA ARG A 34 7.70 -7.70 11.43
C ARG A 34 8.54 -8.29 10.32
N MET A 35 8.05 -9.33 9.67
CA MET A 35 8.74 -9.91 8.51
C MET A 35 8.83 -8.90 7.36
N ARG A 36 7.73 -8.20 7.06
CA ARG A 36 7.70 -7.15 6.03
C ARG A 36 8.53 -5.91 6.39
N ALA A 37 8.90 -5.71 7.66
CA ALA A 37 9.73 -4.57 8.06
C ALA A 37 11.15 -4.65 7.50
N ILE A 38 11.68 -5.86 7.28
CA ILE A 38 13.00 -6.07 6.68
C ILE A 38 12.82 -6.15 5.16
N LYS A 39 13.34 -5.15 4.44
CA LYS A 39 13.24 -5.07 2.98
C LYS A 39 14.42 -5.77 2.31
N THR A 40 14.12 -6.50 1.25
CA THR A 40 15.12 -7.05 0.32
C THR A 40 15.70 -5.95 -0.55
N ASP A 41 16.86 -6.19 -1.15
CA ASP A 41 17.50 -5.23 -2.06
C ASP A 41 16.59 -4.82 -3.22
N ALA A 42 15.84 -5.78 -3.78
CA ALA A 42 14.87 -5.53 -4.86
C ALA A 42 13.68 -4.65 -4.41
N GLU A 43 13.26 -4.74 -3.13
CA GLU A 43 12.23 -3.88 -2.58
C GLU A 43 12.76 -2.47 -2.28
N LEU A 44 13.98 -2.37 -1.73
CA LEU A 44 14.64 -1.10 -1.49
C LEU A 44 14.83 -0.31 -2.79
N GLU A 45 15.21 -1.00 -3.87
CA GLU A 45 15.35 -0.38 -5.18
C GLU A 45 14.02 0.19 -5.70
N LYS A 46 12.93 -0.56 -5.57
CA LYS A 46 11.58 -0.05 -5.91
C LYS A 46 11.20 1.17 -5.08
N LEU A 47 11.50 1.16 -3.78
CA LEU A 47 11.23 2.31 -2.89
C LEU A 47 12.04 3.54 -3.32
N ARG A 48 13.32 3.36 -3.69
CA ARG A 48 14.18 4.43 -4.21
C ARG A 48 13.61 5.01 -5.50
N THR A 49 13.29 4.15 -6.49
CA THR A 49 12.68 4.58 -7.75
C THR A 49 11.37 5.34 -7.51
N ALA A 50 10.48 4.82 -6.65
CA ALA A 50 9.23 5.50 -6.34
C ALA A 50 9.46 6.89 -5.71
N SER A 51 10.42 7.02 -4.80
CA SER A 51 10.76 8.31 -4.18
C SER A 51 11.30 9.34 -5.17
N GLU A 52 12.12 8.90 -6.12
CA GLU A 52 12.66 9.76 -7.18
C GLU A 52 11.53 10.22 -8.11
N LEU A 53 10.70 9.29 -8.60
CA LEU A 53 9.58 9.62 -9.47
C LEU A 53 8.57 10.55 -8.79
N ILE A 54 8.25 10.35 -7.51
CA ILE A 54 7.36 11.26 -6.77
C ILE A 54 7.95 12.67 -6.72
N THR A 55 9.27 12.78 -6.53
CA THR A 55 9.97 14.07 -6.48
C THR A 55 9.90 14.76 -7.84
N ASP A 56 10.18 14.01 -8.92
CA ASP A 56 10.12 14.51 -10.29
C ASP A 56 8.70 14.98 -10.66
N SER A 57 7.66 14.18 -10.35
CA SER A 57 6.25 14.53 -10.55
C SER A 57 5.86 15.80 -9.78
N MET A 58 6.34 15.95 -8.53
CA MET A 58 6.09 17.16 -7.73
C MET A 58 6.76 18.39 -8.36
N LEU A 59 8.02 18.29 -8.77
CA LEU A 59 8.76 19.40 -9.40
C LEU A 59 8.12 19.81 -10.73
N ALA A 60 7.73 18.85 -11.57
CA ALA A 60 7.02 19.10 -12.82
C ALA A 60 5.68 19.82 -12.59
N THR A 61 4.90 19.36 -11.60
CA THR A 61 3.62 19.98 -11.23
C THR A 61 3.82 21.43 -10.75
N ILE A 62 4.84 21.68 -9.93
CA ILE A 62 5.16 23.03 -9.44
C ILE A 62 5.58 23.94 -10.59
N ALA A 63 6.42 23.44 -11.51
CA ALA A 63 6.87 24.20 -12.68
C ALA A 63 5.72 24.52 -13.65
N TRP A 64 4.71 23.65 -13.74
CA TRP A 64 3.51 23.85 -14.54
C TRP A 64 2.52 24.87 -13.93
N ALA A 65 2.41 24.90 -12.60
CA ALA A 65 1.45 25.74 -11.89
C ALA A 65 1.73 27.23 -12.07
N ARG A 66 0.68 28.05 -12.13
CA ARG A 66 0.77 29.51 -12.30
C ARG A 66 -0.27 30.23 -11.45
N GLU A 67 -0.18 31.56 -11.38
CA GLU A 67 -1.19 32.37 -10.71
C GLU A 67 -2.58 32.09 -11.31
N GLY A 68 -3.57 31.90 -10.43
CA GLY A 68 -4.93 31.52 -10.80
C GLY A 68 -5.17 30.01 -10.92
N THR A 69 -4.13 29.15 -10.89
CA THR A 69 -4.32 27.69 -10.85
C THR A 69 -4.96 27.27 -9.53
N THR A 70 -6.03 26.49 -9.61
CA THR A 70 -6.74 25.98 -8.43
C THR A 70 -6.04 24.77 -7.82
N LYS A 71 -6.31 24.53 -6.54
CA LYS A 71 -5.84 23.31 -5.86
C LYS A 71 -6.29 22.02 -6.55
N GLY A 72 -7.51 21.99 -7.09
CA GLY A 72 -8.04 20.82 -7.80
C GLY A 72 -7.25 20.51 -9.08
N GLU A 73 -6.91 21.54 -9.84
CA GLU A 73 -6.08 21.40 -11.04
C GLU A 73 -4.64 20.96 -10.71
N ILE A 74 -4.07 21.45 -9.60
CA ILE A 74 -2.76 20.99 -9.12
C ILE A 74 -2.78 19.50 -8.77
N ILE A 75 -3.82 19.03 -8.07
CA ILE A 75 -3.94 17.60 -7.71
C ILE A 75 -4.11 16.74 -8.97
N GLU A 76 -4.91 17.20 -9.93
CA GLU A 76 -5.11 16.47 -11.19
C GLU A 76 -3.84 16.46 -12.05
N GLN A 77 -3.06 17.55 -12.08
CA GLN A 77 -1.77 17.55 -12.76
C GLN A 77 -0.78 16.59 -12.09
N LEU A 78 -0.65 16.65 -10.76
CA LEU A 78 0.24 15.74 -10.01
C LEU A 78 -0.11 14.26 -10.24
N ARG A 79 -1.39 13.94 -10.41
CA ARG A 79 -1.84 12.57 -10.70
C ARG A 79 -1.41 12.09 -12.10
N ARG A 80 -1.20 13.01 -13.05
CA ARG A 80 -0.85 12.70 -14.45
C ARG A 80 0.65 12.51 -14.68
N GLU A 81 1.47 13.14 -13.86
CA GLU A 81 2.94 12.97 -13.84
C GLU A 81 3.33 11.61 -13.24
#